data_AF-A0A7V9ZC49-F1
#
_entry.id   AF-A0A7V9ZC49-F1
#
_cell.length_a   1.000
_cell.length_b   1.000
_cell.length_c   1.000
_cell.angle_alpha   90.00
_cell.angle_beta   90.00
_cell.angle_gamma   90.00
#
_symmetry.space_group_name_H-M   'P 1'
#
loop_
_entity.id
_entity.type
_entity.pdbx_description
1 polymer ?
#
loop_
_entity_poly.entity_id
_entity_poly.type
_entity_poly.pdbx_seq_one_letter_code
_entity_poly.pdbx_strand_id
1 'polypeptide(L)'
;MRTTHMLAAVLVVVLGVHFALGQGAPREPKTIDPHLSTGTLVTKGESKTPIGRDKLLTYKLEEVDLPQPIEFDIRGKQQRLNKALRLTISSESIQGAHTIWIDDAALPRVFGLGANAIGVLIYDRSILRNGAEISVSDGKEFVTLPEKLRLPKNFTATIEPIIEEGSSIIAIRSALRIVESIRQPLIEIEMKTDRAFPVRNAVLQLQIGKRFFQNELREGSGGHTLILDVPPRTFAELKDGAEVIAFYNTPDRSGASGREIWYFGRLNKRMLK
;
A
#
# COMPACT_ATOMS: atom_id res chain seq x y z
N MET A 1 -86.00 21.61 -34.47
CA MET A 1 -84.87 22.38 -35.04
C MET A 1 -83.60 22.08 -34.26
N ARG A 2 -82.69 21.29 -34.84
CA ARG A 2 -81.23 21.48 -34.87
C ARG A 2 -80.60 20.18 -35.39
N THR A 3 -80.04 20.31 -36.57
CA THR A 3 -79.41 19.29 -37.40
C THR A 3 -78.04 18.91 -36.83
N THR A 4 -77.79 17.60 -36.79
CA THR A 4 -76.51 16.94 -36.50
C THR A 4 -75.55 17.10 -37.67
N HIS A 5 -74.35 17.64 -37.41
CA HIS A 5 -73.22 17.55 -38.34
C HIS A 5 -72.15 16.62 -37.75
N MET A 6 -71.92 15.54 -38.48
CA MET A 6 -70.89 14.53 -38.28
C MET A 6 -69.59 15.05 -38.91
N LEU A 7 -68.54 15.25 -38.12
CA LEU A 7 -67.21 15.61 -38.62
C LEU A 7 -66.37 14.33 -38.72
N ALA A 8 -66.02 13.93 -39.94
CA ALA A 8 -65.02 12.90 -40.21
C ALA A 8 -63.63 13.55 -40.20
N ALA A 9 -62.77 13.12 -39.28
CA ALA A 9 -61.37 13.50 -39.25
C ALA A 9 -60.54 12.47 -40.02
N VAL A 10 -59.88 12.90 -41.09
CA VAL A 10 -58.94 12.11 -41.89
C VAL A 10 -57.58 12.12 -41.18
N LEU A 11 -57.10 10.94 -40.79
CA LEU A 11 -55.79 10.74 -40.17
C LEU A 11 -54.75 10.50 -41.29
N VAL A 12 -53.83 11.45 -41.48
CA VAL A 12 -52.68 11.29 -42.38
C VAL A 12 -51.49 10.76 -41.56
N VAL A 13 -51.14 9.50 -41.76
CA VAL A 13 -49.94 8.88 -41.17
C VAL A 13 -48.77 9.08 -42.12
N VAL A 14 -47.82 9.94 -41.76
CA VAL A 14 -46.55 10.12 -42.48
C VAL A 14 -45.53 9.14 -41.89
N LEU A 15 -45.29 8.04 -42.57
CA LEU A 15 -44.22 7.08 -42.26
C LEU A 15 -42.88 7.63 -42.76
N GLY A 16 -42.14 8.29 -41.87
CA GLY A 16 -40.76 8.70 -42.11
C GLY A 16 -39.79 7.56 -41.84
N VAL A 17 -39.47 6.75 -42.86
CA VAL A 17 -38.42 5.72 -42.78
C VAL A 17 -37.04 6.39 -42.83
N HIS A 18 -36.45 6.64 -41.66
CA HIS A 18 -35.05 7.05 -41.57
C HIS A 18 -34.16 5.79 -41.60
N PHE A 19 -33.53 5.55 -42.75
CA PHE A 19 -32.44 4.59 -42.87
C PHE A 19 -31.23 5.11 -42.09
N ALA A 20 -31.02 4.58 -40.88
CA ALA A 20 -29.81 4.79 -40.10
C ALA A 20 -28.64 4.03 -40.76
N LEU A 21 -27.91 4.71 -41.64
CA LEU A 21 -26.63 4.28 -42.16
C LEU A 21 -25.63 4.09 -40.99
N GLY A 22 -25.32 2.83 -40.71
CA GLY A 22 -24.14 2.33 -40.00
C GLY A 22 -23.46 3.29 -39.02
N GLN A 23 -23.99 3.41 -37.80
CA GLN A 23 -23.17 3.79 -36.66
C GLN A 23 -22.17 2.66 -36.41
N GLY A 24 -20.93 2.85 -36.83
CA GLY A 24 -19.83 1.95 -36.48
C GLY A 24 -19.84 1.73 -34.97
N ALA A 25 -19.84 0.47 -34.54
CA ALA A 25 -19.85 0.10 -33.14
C ALA A 25 -18.83 0.95 -32.37
N PRO A 26 -19.17 1.52 -31.20
CA PRO A 26 -18.24 2.30 -30.40
C PRO A 26 -16.96 1.48 -30.23
N ARG A 27 -15.84 1.96 -30.78
CA ARG A 27 -14.54 1.34 -30.52
C ARG A 27 -14.32 1.42 -29.03
N GLU A 28 -14.34 0.27 -28.36
CA GLU A 28 -13.99 0.19 -26.95
C GLU A 28 -12.61 0.84 -26.79
N PRO A 29 -12.47 1.83 -25.88
CA PRO A 29 -11.20 2.49 -25.66
C PRO A 29 -10.19 1.41 -25.25
N LYS A 30 -9.09 1.32 -26.00
CA LYS A 30 -8.00 0.37 -25.75
C LYS A 30 -7.52 0.55 -24.31
N THR A 31 -7.88 -0.37 -23.43
CA THR A 31 -7.51 -0.32 -22.01
C THR A 31 -6.00 -0.31 -21.89
N ILE A 32 -5.46 0.80 -21.42
CA ILE A 32 -4.02 0.96 -21.19
C ILE A 32 -3.70 0.26 -19.87
N ASP A 33 -2.86 -0.78 -19.93
CA ASP A 33 -2.37 -1.48 -18.74
C ASP A 33 -1.30 -0.63 -18.04
N PRO A 34 -1.55 -0.10 -16.82
CA PRO A 34 -0.57 0.72 -16.10
C PRO A 34 0.71 -0.03 -15.73
N HIS A 35 0.70 -1.37 -15.73
CA HIS A 35 1.92 -2.15 -15.50
C HIS A 35 2.93 -2.01 -16.65
N LEU A 36 2.44 -1.82 -17.89
CA LEU A 36 3.25 -1.81 -19.10
C LEU A 36 3.25 -0.46 -19.83
N SER A 37 2.37 0.47 -19.46
CA SER A 37 2.27 1.78 -20.10
C SER A 37 3.55 2.60 -19.95
N THR A 38 3.82 3.49 -20.91
CA THR A 38 4.90 4.48 -20.77
C THR A 38 4.51 5.47 -19.68
N GLY A 39 5.40 5.68 -18.70
CA GLY A 39 5.21 6.65 -17.64
C GLY A 39 6.13 7.87 -17.79
N THR A 40 5.80 8.93 -17.05
CA THR A 40 6.69 10.08 -16.90
C THR A 40 7.77 9.75 -15.87
N LEU A 41 9.04 9.83 -16.25
CA LEU A 41 10.14 9.53 -15.34
C LEU A 41 10.16 10.53 -14.18
N VAL A 42 10.10 10.02 -12.94
CA VAL A 42 10.32 10.81 -11.73
C VAL A 42 11.80 10.76 -11.36
N THR A 43 12.36 9.56 -11.29
CA THR A 43 13.78 9.34 -10.93
C THR A 43 14.22 7.94 -11.33
N LYS A 44 15.54 7.72 -11.38
CA LYS A 44 16.16 6.41 -11.55
C LYS A 44 17.49 6.36 -10.82
N GLY A 45 17.89 5.17 -10.38
CA GLY A 45 19.28 4.92 -10.02
C GLY A 45 20.13 4.65 -11.27
N GLU A 46 21.44 4.54 -11.05
CA GLU A 46 22.46 4.41 -12.08
C GLU A 46 23.44 3.25 -11.84
N SER A 47 23.28 2.53 -10.73
CA SER A 47 24.10 1.38 -10.35
C SER A 47 24.01 0.27 -11.40
N LYS A 48 25.17 -0.27 -11.73
CA LYS A 48 25.34 -1.41 -12.65
C LYS A 48 25.96 -2.61 -11.96
N THR A 49 26.25 -2.50 -10.66
CA THR A 49 26.89 -3.56 -9.90
C THR A 49 25.81 -4.50 -9.36
N PRO A 50 25.78 -5.77 -9.79
CA PRO A 50 24.80 -6.73 -9.29
C PRO A 50 25.05 -7.04 -7.82
N ILE A 51 23.98 -7.10 -7.03
CA ILE A 51 24.03 -7.42 -5.61
C ILE A 51 23.05 -8.53 -5.22
N GLY A 52 23.41 -9.33 -4.22
CA GLY A 52 22.60 -10.44 -3.73
C GLY A 52 22.42 -11.57 -4.73
N ARG A 53 21.61 -12.56 -4.37
CA ARG A 53 21.36 -13.75 -5.21
C ARG A 53 20.67 -13.41 -6.53
N ASP A 54 19.70 -12.50 -6.51
CA ASP A 54 18.95 -12.10 -7.70
C ASP A 54 19.72 -11.12 -8.60
N LYS A 55 20.91 -10.69 -8.17
CA LYS A 55 21.77 -9.76 -8.89
C LYS A 55 21.04 -8.45 -9.21
N LEU A 56 20.44 -7.85 -8.18
CA LEU A 56 19.74 -6.58 -8.30
C LEU A 56 20.71 -5.49 -8.75
N LEU A 57 20.27 -4.63 -9.66
CA LEU A 57 21.12 -3.59 -10.26
C LEU A 57 20.75 -2.20 -9.77
N THR A 58 19.51 -1.78 -10.05
CA THR A 58 19.05 -0.41 -9.79
C THR A 58 17.52 -0.31 -9.82
N TYR A 59 16.98 0.90 -9.68
CA TYR A 59 15.55 1.18 -9.71
C TYR A 59 15.19 2.27 -10.72
N LYS A 60 13.90 2.31 -11.09
CA LYS A 60 13.27 3.37 -11.87
C LYS A 60 11.90 3.68 -11.27
N LEU A 61 11.60 4.95 -11.03
CA LEU A 61 10.30 5.42 -10.54
C LEU A 61 9.64 6.29 -11.61
N GLU A 62 8.42 5.93 -12.01
CA GLU A 62 7.65 6.62 -13.05
C GLU A 62 6.24 6.96 -12.54
N GLU A 63 5.67 8.08 -12.96
CA GLU A 63 4.23 8.34 -12.88
C GLU A 63 3.54 7.74 -14.10
N VAL A 64 2.56 6.87 -13.87
CA VAL A 64 1.75 6.23 -14.91
C VAL A 64 0.29 6.65 -14.77
N ASP A 65 -0.36 6.93 -15.91
CA ASP A 65 -1.79 7.21 -15.93
C ASP A 65 -2.59 5.93 -15.70
N LEU A 66 -3.64 6.04 -14.89
CA LEU A 66 -4.61 4.98 -14.69
C LEU A 66 -5.68 5.05 -15.79
N PRO A 67 -6.18 3.91 -16.29
CA PRO A 67 -7.17 3.89 -17.36
C PRO A 67 -8.47 4.58 -16.96
N GLN A 68 -8.79 4.57 -15.67
CA GLN A 68 -9.91 5.29 -15.06
C GLN A 68 -9.46 5.79 -13.68
N PRO A 69 -10.01 6.91 -13.18
CA PRO A 69 -9.78 7.32 -11.81
C PRO A 69 -10.24 6.23 -10.83
N ILE A 70 -9.40 5.89 -9.87
CA ILE A 70 -9.68 4.87 -8.85
C ILE A 70 -9.78 5.57 -7.49
N GLU A 71 -10.76 5.16 -6.69
CA GLU A 71 -10.93 5.63 -5.32
C GLU A 71 -10.27 4.63 -4.36
N PHE A 72 -9.35 5.13 -3.53
CA PHE A 72 -8.65 4.36 -2.51
C PHE A 72 -8.90 4.95 -1.14
N ASP A 73 -8.93 4.08 -0.13
CA ASP A 73 -8.87 4.48 1.27
C ASP A 73 -7.42 4.34 1.75
N ILE A 74 -6.73 5.45 1.92
CA ILE A 74 -5.32 5.48 2.31
C ILE A 74 -5.25 6.11 3.70
N ARG A 75 -4.92 5.29 4.72
CA ARG A 75 -4.80 5.71 6.13
C ARG A 75 -6.07 6.43 6.63
N GLY A 76 -7.24 5.90 6.30
CA GLY A 76 -8.54 6.44 6.69
C GLY A 76 -9.03 7.62 5.83
N LYS A 77 -8.26 8.06 4.83
CA LYS A 77 -8.64 9.15 3.92
C LYS A 77 -9.01 8.60 2.54
N GLN A 78 -10.21 8.93 2.08
CA GLN A 78 -10.64 8.65 0.71
C GLN A 78 -9.89 9.55 -0.27
N GLN A 79 -9.22 8.95 -1.25
CA GLN A 79 -8.48 9.63 -2.30
C GLN A 79 -8.90 9.12 -3.66
N ARG A 80 -9.15 10.04 -4.59
CA ARG A 80 -9.42 9.72 -5.98
C ARG A 80 -8.17 9.97 -6.81
N LEU A 81 -7.59 8.92 -7.36
CA LEU A 81 -6.32 8.96 -8.08
C LEU A 81 -6.54 8.70 -9.57
N ASN A 82 -5.95 9.54 -10.42
CA ASN A 82 -5.85 9.33 -11.86
C ASN A 82 -4.47 8.83 -12.31
N LYS A 83 -3.50 8.82 -11.39
CA LYS A 83 -2.13 8.38 -11.61
C LYS A 83 -1.67 7.49 -10.48
N ALA A 84 -0.82 6.53 -10.80
CA ALA A 84 -0.05 5.76 -9.83
C ALA A 84 1.44 5.98 -10.07
N LEU A 85 2.25 5.61 -9.10
CA LEU A 85 3.69 5.52 -9.26
C LEU A 85 4.06 4.07 -9.55
N ARG A 86 4.87 3.83 -10.57
CA ARG A 86 5.44 2.52 -10.85
C ARG A 86 6.90 2.54 -10.42
N LEU A 87 7.23 1.72 -9.42
CA LEU A 87 8.61 1.43 -9.04
C LEU A 87 9.03 0.13 -9.73
N THR A 88 10.02 0.22 -10.61
CA THR A 88 10.65 -0.92 -11.27
C THR A 88 12.02 -1.18 -10.65
N ILE A 89 12.30 -2.43 -10.31
CA ILE A 89 13.63 -2.90 -9.90
C ILE A 89 14.22 -3.73 -11.04
N SER A 90 15.41 -3.36 -11.49
CA SER A 90 16.14 -4.06 -12.54
C SER A 90 17.11 -5.08 -11.93
N SER A 91 17.29 -6.21 -12.61
CA SER A 91 18.11 -7.35 -12.17
C SER A 91 18.72 -8.09 -13.35
N GLU A 92 19.81 -8.82 -13.14
CA GLU A 92 20.27 -9.79 -14.16
C GLU A 92 19.48 -11.10 -14.13
N SER A 93 18.92 -11.48 -12.98
CA SER A 93 18.25 -12.76 -12.81
C SER A 93 17.30 -12.71 -11.62
N ILE A 94 16.08 -12.21 -11.81
CA ILE A 94 15.06 -12.17 -10.76
C ILE A 94 13.87 -13.06 -11.10
N GLN A 95 13.53 -13.97 -10.19
CA GLN A 95 12.46 -14.96 -10.42
C GLN A 95 11.70 -15.28 -9.14
N GLY A 96 10.38 -15.44 -9.24
CA GLY A 96 9.54 -15.83 -8.11
C GLY A 96 8.87 -14.66 -7.40
N ALA A 97 8.23 -14.97 -6.27
CA ALA A 97 7.49 -14.01 -5.48
C ALA A 97 8.43 -13.17 -4.61
N HIS A 98 8.38 -11.85 -4.79
CA HIS A 98 9.21 -10.91 -4.05
C HIS A 98 8.33 -9.86 -3.37
N THR A 99 8.86 -9.27 -2.31
CA THR A 99 8.35 -8.03 -1.72
C THR A 99 9.38 -6.93 -1.92
N ILE A 100 8.96 -5.80 -2.49
CA ILE A 100 9.78 -4.59 -2.55
C ILE A 100 9.54 -3.80 -1.26
N TRP A 101 10.57 -3.20 -0.71
CA TRP A 101 10.51 -2.37 0.49
C TRP A 101 11.03 -0.97 0.19
N ILE A 102 10.34 0.05 0.73
CA ILE A 102 10.82 1.44 0.76
C ILE A 102 10.90 1.86 2.23
N ASP A 103 12.12 1.96 2.77
CA ASP A 103 12.37 1.98 4.21
C ASP A 103 11.63 0.82 4.92
N ASP A 104 10.63 1.14 5.75
CA ASP A 104 9.80 0.21 6.51
C ASP A 104 8.55 -0.22 5.72
N ALA A 105 8.27 0.38 4.56
CA ALA A 105 7.04 0.15 3.82
C ALA A 105 7.14 -1.07 2.90
N ALA A 106 6.45 -2.15 3.23
CA ALA A 106 6.36 -3.36 2.41
C ALA A 106 5.38 -3.20 1.23
N LEU A 107 5.80 -3.64 0.05
CA LEU A 107 5.06 -3.59 -1.21
C LEU A 107 5.01 -5.00 -1.83
N PRO A 108 4.07 -5.84 -1.39
CA PRO A 108 4.03 -7.27 -1.70
C PRO A 108 3.40 -7.59 -3.07
N ARG A 109 2.66 -6.67 -3.67
CA ARG A 109 1.95 -6.87 -4.96
C ARG A 109 2.87 -6.64 -6.16
N VAL A 110 3.98 -7.36 -6.16
CA VAL A 110 5.02 -7.27 -7.20
C VAL A 110 4.58 -8.03 -8.45
N PHE A 111 4.82 -7.45 -9.63
CA PHE A 111 4.59 -8.07 -10.94
C PHE A 111 5.90 -8.19 -11.73
N GLY A 112 5.98 -9.20 -12.59
CA GLY A 112 7.13 -9.38 -13.49
C GLY A 112 7.09 -8.43 -14.67
N LEU A 113 8.26 -7.89 -15.05
CA LEU A 113 8.49 -7.06 -16.23
C LEU A 113 9.52 -7.74 -17.15
N GLY A 114 9.24 -8.99 -17.51
CA GLY A 114 10.18 -9.88 -18.19
C GLY A 114 11.11 -10.62 -17.22
N ALA A 115 12.22 -11.16 -17.74
CA ALA A 115 13.16 -11.98 -16.95
C ALA A 115 14.07 -11.19 -16.00
N ASN A 116 14.18 -9.87 -16.24
CA ASN A 116 15.23 -9.02 -15.69
C ASN A 116 14.68 -7.82 -14.90
N ALA A 117 13.39 -7.81 -14.62
CA ALA A 117 12.79 -6.73 -13.87
C ALA A 117 11.51 -7.16 -13.17
N ILE A 118 11.27 -6.55 -12.02
CA ILE A 118 10.00 -6.59 -11.31
C ILE A 118 9.48 -5.18 -11.10
N GLY A 119 8.17 -5.03 -10.96
CA GLY A 119 7.52 -3.75 -10.73
C GLY A 119 6.50 -3.82 -9.61
N VAL A 120 6.19 -2.66 -9.03
CA VAL A 120 5.04 -2.48 -8.14
C VAL A 120 4.39 -1.12 -8.39
N LEU A 121 3.06 -1.07 -8.26
CA LEU A 121 2.30 0.17 -8.29
C LEU A 121 2.14 0.71 -6.87
N ILE A 122 2.35 2.01 -6.70
CA ILE A 122 2.28 2.76 -5.46
C ILE A 122 1.23 3.85 -5.62
N TYR A 123 0.21 3.81 -4.77
CA TYR A 123 -0.90 4.76 -4.69
C TYR A 123 -0.72 5.72 -3.51
N ASP A 124 -0.20 5.25 -2.38
CA ASP A 124 0.18 6.06 -1.23
C ASP A 124 1.56 6.70 -1.44
N ARG A 125 1.58 7.95 -1.92
CA ARG A 125 2.83 8.70 -2.13
C ARG A 125 3.57 9.01 -0.83
N SER A 126 2.88 8.99 0.32
CA SER A 126 3.45 9.39 1.62
C SER A 126 4.54 8.42 2.12
N ILE A 127 4.62 7.22 1.53
CA ILE A 127 5.70 6.27 1.82
C ILE A 127 7.05 6.68 1.23
N LEU A 128 7.04 7.56 0.22
CA LEU A 128 8.24 7.96 -0.50
C LEU A 128 8.96 9.10 0.21
N ARG A 129 10.26 8.92 0.46
CA ARG A 129 11.13 9.92 1.06
C ARG A 129 12.46 9.99 0.34
N ASN A 130 12.99 11.19 0.18
CA ASN A 130 14.33 11.36 -0.37
C ASN A 130 15.36 10.72 0.58
N GLY A 131 16.23 9.88 0.03
CA GLY A 131 17.19 9.09 0.80
C GLY A 131 16.62 7.80 1.40
N ALA A 132 15.38 7.41 1.06
CA ALA A 132 14.82 6.14 1.51
C ALA A 132 15.62 4.95 0.96
N GLU A 133 15.75 3.90 1.77
CA GLU A 133 16.34 2.64 1.34
C GLU A 133 15.35 1.87 0.48
N ILE A 134 15.83 1.26 -0.61
CA ILE A 134 15.04 0.34 -1.41
C ILE A 134 15.62 -1.06 -1.22
N SER A 135 14.78 -2.01 -0.83
CA SER A 135 15.19 -3.39 -0.62
C SER A 135 14.23 -4.35 -1.31
N VAL A 136 14.70 -5.55 -1.61
CA VAL A 136 13.89 -6.65 -2.15
C VAL A 136 14.09 -7.87 -1.25
N SER A 137 13.01 -8.59 -0.98
CA SER A 137 13.05 -9.84 -0.23
C SER A 137 12.23 -10.92 -0.91
N ASP A 138 12.77 -12.14 -0.96
CA ASP A 138 12.11 -13.38 -1.42
C ASP A 138 11.59 -14.23 -0.23
N GLY A 139 11.60 -13.67 0.99
CA GLY A 139 11.28 -14.35 2.24
C GLY A 139 12.45 -15.14 2.86
N LYS A 140 13.57 -15.31 2.16
CA LYS A 140 14.79 -15.97 2.67
C LYS A 140 15.94 -14.99 2.79
N GLU A 141 16.13 -14.16 1.78
CA GLU A 141 17.13 -13.11 1.72
C GLU A 141 16.45 -11.73 1.76
N PHE A 142 17.20 -10.75 2.25
CA PHE A 142 16.81 -9.36 2.27
C PHE A 142 17.96 -8.53 1.69
N VAL A 143 17.82 -8.09 0.45
CA VAL A 143 18.87 -7.41 -0.31
C VAL A 143 18.52 -5.93 -0.44
N THR A 144 19.41 -5.04 -0.01
CA THR A 144 19.20 -3.58 -0.10
C THR A 144 20.04 -3.01 -1.23
N LEU A 145 19.41 -2.26 -2.15
CA LEU A 145 20.11 -1.57 -3.22
C LEU A 145 21.15 -0.60 -2.66
N PRO A 146 22.33 -0.48 -3.28
CA PRO A 146 23.37 0.45 -2.80
C PRO A 146 22.93 1.91 -2.96
N GLU A 147 22.08 2.18 -3.96
CA GLU A 147 21.53 3.49 -4.21
C GLU A 147 20.23 3.71 -3.45
N LYS A 148 20.19 4.81 -2.72
CA LYS A 148 18.98 5.30 -2.06
C LYS A 148 18.05 5.99 -3.06
N LEU A 149 16.76 6.02 -2.73
CA LEU A 149 15.75 6.74 -3.50
C LEU A 149 16.08 8.24 -3.56
N ARG A 150 16.22 8.79 -4.77
CA ARG A 150 16.48 10.24 -4.98
C ARG A 150 15.23 10.90 -5.54
N LEU A 151 14.54 11.70 -4.75
CA LEU A 151 13.34 12.38 -5.21
C LEU A 151 13.66 13.83 -5.62
N PRO A 152 13.24 14.27 -6.82
CA PRO A 152 13.31 15.68 -7.19
C PRO A 152 12.58 16.57 -6.17
N LYS A 153 13.09 17.79 -5.94
CA LYS A 153 12.48 18.73 -4.97
C LYS A 153 11.04 19.08 -5.33
N ASN A 154 10.77 19.31 -6.61
CA ASN A 154 9.43 19.59 -7.13
C ASN A 154 8.47 18.42 -6.88
N PHE A 155 8.93 17.17 -7.03
CA PHE A 155 8.12 16.00 -6.74
C PHE A 155 7.86 15.85 -5.23
N THR A 156 8.91 16.01 -4.42
CA THR A 156 8.81 15.92 -2.94
C THR A 156 7.81 16.93 -2.38
N ALA A 157 7.74 18.14 -2.95
CA ALA A 157 6.78 19.16 -2.56
C ALA A 157 5.31 18.78 -2.82
N THR A 158 5.04 17.75 -3.65
CA THR A 158 3.68 17.24 -3.90
C THR A 158 3.27 16.12 -2.93
N ILE A 159 4.19 15.63 -2.10
CA ILE A 159 3.90 14.53 -1.17
C ILE A 159 3.32 15.11 0.11
N GLU A 160 2.02 14.93 0.31
CA GLU A 160 1.37 15.27 1.56
C GLU A 160 1.58 14.14 2.59
N PRO A 161 2.00 14.46 3.83
CA PRO A 161 2.05 13.48 4.89
C PRO A 161 0.62 13.08 5.28
N ILE A 162 0.30 11.81 5.14
CA ILE A 162 -0.99 11.28 5.55
C ILE A 162 -0.82 10.64 6.93
N ILE A 163 -1.54 11.13 7.92
CA ILE A 163 -1.58 10.59 9.28
C ILE A 163 -2.95 9.95 9.47
N GLU A 164 -2.98 8.70 9.92
CA GLU A 164 -4.23 8.07 10.37
C GLU A 164 -4.59 8.67 11.73
N GLU A 165 -5.78 9.24 11.83
CA GLU A 165 -6.31 9.74 13.10
C GLU A 165 -6.89 8.59 13.93
N GLY A 166 -6.82 8.72 15.26
CA GLY A 166 -7.43 7.75 16.18
C GLY A 166 -6.60 6.50 16.47
N SER A 167 -5.47 6.28 15.79
CA SER A 167 -4.55 5.16 16.03
C SER A 167 -3.21 5.66 16.58
N SER A 168 -2.75 5.13 17.73
CA SER A 168 -1.49 5.57 18.36
C SER A 168 -0.86 4.54 19.29
N ILE A 169 0.45 4.66 19.50
CA ILE A 169 1.18 4.01 20.61
C ILE A 169 0.92 4.83 21.88
N ILE A 170 0.32 4.23 22.89
CA ILE A 170 -0.09 4.93 24.12
C ILE A 170 0.86 4.70 25.29
N ALA A 171 1.56 3.56 25.33
CA ALA A 171 2.54 3.28 26.37
C ALA A 171 3.65 2.33 25.91
N ILE A 172 4.84 2.50 26.47
CA ILE A 172 5.93 1.52 26.42
C ILE A 172 6.43 1.37 27.86
N ARG A 173 6.41 0.15 28.41
CA ARG A 173 6.77 -0.09 29.82
C ARG A 173 7.54 -1.37 30.02
N SER A 174 8.40 -1.38 31.03
CA SER A 174 9.01 -2.63 31.51
C SER A 174 7.97 -3.45 32.27
N ALA A 175 7.91 -4.74 31.99
CA ALA A 175 6.99 -5.68 32.63
C ALA A 175 7.72 -6.95 33.06
N LEU A 176 7.10 -7.69 33.98
CA LEU A 176 7.58 -9.00 34.41
C LEU A 176 6.48 -10.03 34.21
N ARG A 177 6.74 -11.03 33.37
CA ARG A 177 5.87 -12.19 33.23
C ARG A 177 6.39 -13.29 34.14
N ILE A 178 5.50 -13.82 34.98
CA ILE A 178 5.81 -14.96 35.85
C ILE A 178 5.13 -16.18 35.26
N VAL A 179 5.91 -17.15 34.82
CA VAL A 179 5.40 -18.46 34.37
C VAL A 179 5.99 -19.49 35.33
N GLU A 180 5.13 -20.10 36.13
CA GLU A 180 5.53 -20.97 37.24
C GLU A 180 6.47 -20.23 38.23
N SER A 181 7.71 -20.68 38.35
CA SER A 181 8.76 -20.06 39.17
C SER A 181 9.72 -19.18 38.37
N ILE A 182 9.54 -19.08 37.04
CA ILE A 182 10.43 -18.32 36.15
C ILE A 182 9.90 -16.89 36.00
N ARG A 183 10.75 -15.92 36.34
CA ARG A 183 10.53 -14.49 36.13
C ARG A 183 11.16 -14.07 34.81
N GLN A 184 10.35 -13.71 33.83
CA GLN A 184 10.80 -13.26 32.51
C GLN A 184 10.58 -11.75 32.35
N PRO A 185 11.65 -10.94 32.21
CA PRO A 185 11.52 -9.53 31.92
C PRO A 185 11.06 -9.33 30.47
N LEU A 186 10.13 -8.40 30.27
CA LEU A 186 9.55 -8.05 28.97
C LEU A 186 9.43 -6.52 28.84
N ILE A 187 9.32 -6.06 27.60
CA ILE A 187 8.89 -4.71 27.26
C ILE A 187 7.50 -4.83 26.64
N GLU A 188 6.53 -4.15 27.24
CA GLU A 188 5.15 -4.11 26.78
C GLU A 188 4.94 -2.81 25.99
N ILE A 189 4.49 -2.93 24.74
CA ILE A 189 4.10 -1.81 23.87
C ILE A 189 2.58 -1.85 23.70
N GLU A 190 1.90 -0.85 24.26
CA GLU A 190 0.44 -0.74 24.21
C GLU A 190 0.04 0.26 23.12
N MET A 191 -0.88 -0.16 22.26
CA MET A 191 -1.38 0.56 21.11
C MET A 191 -2.90 0.62 21.15
N LYS A 192 -3.48 1.77 20.79
CA LYS A 192 -4.92 1.98 20.77
C LYS A 192 -5.36 2.49 19.41
N THR A 193 -6.53 2.06 18.96
CA THR A 193 -7.18 2.52 17.73
C THR A 193 -8.67 2.81 17.95
N ASP A 194 -9.19 3.86 17.33
CA ASP A 194 -10.63 4.15 17.30
C ASP A 194 -11.41 3.18 16.41
N ARG A 195 -10.73 2.46 15.52
CA ARG A 195 -11.34 1.46 14.63
C ARG A 195 -11.08 0.04 15.13
N ALA A 196 -12.15 -0.64 15.56
CA ALA A 196 -12.07 -2.01 16.06
C ALA A 196 -11.43 -2.98 15.05
N PHE A 197 -10.68 -3.95 15.56
CA PHE A 197 -10.20 -5.08 14.77
C PHE A 197 -11.37 -6.03 14.46
N PRO A 198 -11.70 -6.28 13.18
CA PRO A 198 -12.78 -7.18 12.82
C PRO A 198 -12.44 -8.63 13.15
N VAL A 199 -13.41 -9.37 13.67
CA VAL A 199 -13.26 -10.83 13.85
C VAL A 199 -13.12 -11.48 12.47
N ARG A 200 -11.98 -12.15 12.22
CA ARG A 200 -11.66 -12.81 10.96
C ARG A 200 -11.04 -14.18 11.21
N ASN A 201 -11.17 -15.08 10.22
CA ASN A 201 -10.42 -16.33 10.19
C ASN A 201 -9.01 -16.11 9.62
N ALA A 202 -8.29 -15.13 10.16
CA ALA A 202 -6.93 -14.77 9.80
C ALA A 202 -6.22 -14.24 11.06
N VAL A 203 -4.90 -14.43 11.16
CA VAL A 203 -4.16 -14.00 12.35
C VAL A 203 -3.77 -12.54 12.21
N LEU A 204 -4.10 -11.73 13.21
CA LEU A 204 -3.63 -10.36 13.30
C LEU A 204 -2.12 -10.35 13.56
N GLN A 205 -1.39 -9.59 12.76
CA GLN A 205 0.05 -9.43 12.83
C GLN A 205 0.39 -7.97 13.07
N LEU A 206 1.49 -7.72 13.76
CA LEU A 206 2.07 -6.41 13.95
C LEU A 206 3.43 -6.33 13.24
N GLN A 207 3.68 -5.23 12.55
CA GLN A 207 4.99 -4.92 11.99
C GLN A 207 5.56 -3.67 12.68
N ILE A 208 6.82 -3.76 13.11
CA ILE A 208 7.62 -2.61 13.56
C ILE A 208 8.87 -2.53 12.70
N GLY A 209 8.94 -1.51 11.84
CA GLY A 209 10.01 -1.40 10.84
C GLY A 209 9.94 -2.55 9.85
N LYS A 210 10.99 -3.38 9.78
CA LYS A 210 11.05 -4.58 8.93
C LYS A 210 10.80 -5.90 9.69
N ARG A 211 10.40 -5.84 10.96
CA ARG A 211 10.12 -7.03 11.80
C ARG A 211 8.63 -7.28 11.95
N PHE A 212 8.26 -8.55 11.97
CA PHE A 212 6.90 -9.04 12.15
C PHE A 212 6.75 -9.73 13.50
N PHE A 213 5.59 -9.53 14.11
CA PHE A 213 5.20 -10.10 15.40
C PHE A 213 3.80 -10.69 15.27
N GLN A 214 3.63 -11.91 15.77
CA GLN A 214 2.38 -12.65 15.68
C GLN A 214 2.04 -13.31 17.01
N ASN A 215 2.99 -14.05 17.57
CA ASN A 215 2.78 -14.82 18.80
C ASN A 215 2.91 -13.94 20.06
N GLU A 216 3.57 -12.79 19.92
CA GLU A 216 3.83 -11.80 20.95
C GLU A 216 2.68 -10.80 21.10
N LEU A 217 1.72 -10.83 20.16
CA LEU A 217 0.61 -9.87 20.10
C LEU A 217 -0.57 -10.39 20.90
N ARG A 218 -1.10 -9.54 21.78
CA ARG A 218 -2.32 -9.77 22.55
C ARG A 218 -3.33 -8.70 22.21
N GLU A 219 -4.57 -9.10 21.98
CA GLU A 219 -5.69 -8.16 21.90
C GLU A 219 -6.12 -7.76 23.32
N GLY A 220 -6.27 -6.46 23.55
CA GLY A 220 -6.86 -5.94 24.78
C GLY A 220 -8.38 -6.11 24.78
N SER A 221 -9.02 -5.75 25.89
CA SER A 221 -10.48 -5.77 25.98
C SER A 221 -11.13 -4.83 24.96
N GLY A 222 -12.17 -5.32 24.27
CA GLY A 222 -12.99 -4.50 23.38
C GLY A 222 -12.49 -4.39 21.93
N GLY A 223 -11.40 -5.05 21.53
CA GLY A 223 -10.97 -5.08 20.12
C GLY A 223 -10.44 -3.75 19.57
N HIS A 224 -10.08 -2.81 20.45
CA HIS A 224 -9.53 -1.48 20.10
C HIS A 224 -8.08 -1.30 20.58
N THR A 225 -7.53 -2.30 21.25
CA THR A 225 -6.21 -2.24 21.90
C THR A 225 -5.37 -3.42 21.46
N LEU A 226 -4.11 -3.16 21.12
CA LEU A 226 -3.10 -4.18 20.92
C LEU A 226 -1.98 -4.00 21.93
N ILE A 227 -1.52 -5.11 22.47
CA ILE A 227 -0.42 -5.18 23.41
C ILE A 227 0.63 -6.10 22.80
N LEU A 228 1.83 -5.59 22.59
CA LEU A 228 2.97 -6.39 22.14
C LEU A 228 3.93 -6.61 23.31
N ASP A 229 4.19 -7.88 23.62
CA ASP A 229 5.18 -8.27 24.63
C ASP A 229 6.46 -8.76 23.96
N VAL A 230 7.55 -8.00 24.06
CA VAL A 230 8.84 -8.41 23.48
C VAL A 230 9.93 -8.52 24.54
N PRO A 231 10.88 -9.46 24.40
CA PRO A 231 12.07 -9.47 25.25
C PRO A 231 12.86 -8.15 25.14
N PRO A 232 13.53 -7.68 26.21
CA PRO A 232 14.32 -6.44 26.17
C PRO A 232 15.38 -6.42 25.06
N ARG A 233 15.99 -7.56 24.75
CA ARG A 233 16.94 -7.70 23.63
C ARG A 233 16.26 -7.42 22.28
N THR A 234 15.10 -8.02 22.04
CA THR A 234 14.31 -7.79 20.83
C THR A 234 13.91 -6.33 20.70
N PHE A 235 13.45 -5.71 21.80
CA PHE A 235 13.14 -4.28 21.81
C PHE A 235 14.36 -3.41 21.51
N ALA A 236 15.53 -3.72 22.07
CA ALA A 236 16.77 -3.00 21.82
C ALA A 236 17.16 -3.04 20.33
N GLU A 237 16.93 -4.15 19.65
CA GLU A 237 17.19 -4.34 18.22
C GLU A 237 16.22 -3.57 17.30
N LEU A 238 15.04 -3.19 17.77
CA LEU A 238 14.11 -2.36 16.99
C LEU A 238 14.71 -0.97 16.70
N LYS A 239 14.47 -0.44 15.51
CA LYS A 239 14.93 0.92 15.17
C LYS A 239 14.04 1.96 15.84
N ASP A 240 14.63 2.95 16.50
CA ASP A 240 13.86 4.12 16.97
C ASP A 240 13.30 4.89 15.76
N GLY A 241 12.05 5.31 15.85
CA GLY A 241 11.32 5.92 14.73
C GLY A 241 10.81 4.95 13.67
N ALA A 242 10.92 3.63 13.86
CA ALA A 242 10.36 2.62 12.97
C ALA A 242 8.84 2.74 12.86
N GLU A 243 8.28 2.59 11.66
CA GLU A 243 6.82 2.58 11.47
C GLU A 243 6.18 1.38 12.17
N VAL A 244 5.04 1.60 12.84
CA VAL A 244 4.27 0.57 13.57
C VAL A 244 2.88 0.41 12.93
N ILE A 245 2.61 -0.77 12.40
CA ILE A 245 1.31 -1.10 11.77
C ILE A 245 0.80 -2.47 12.21
N ALA A 246 -0.52 -2.66 12.15
CA ALA A 246 -1.15 -3.98 12.27
C ALA A 246 -1.94 -4.34 11.00
N PHE A 247 -2.05 -5.63 10.69
CA PHE A 247 -2.74 -6.16 9.50
C PHE A 247 -3.04 -7.67 9.67
N TYR A 248 -3.98 -8.23 8.89
CA TYR A 248 -4.32 -9.66 8.95
C TYR A 248 -3.58 -10.55 7.95
N ASN A 249 -3.43 -10.08 6.70
CA ASN A 249 -2.92 -10.92 5.61
C ASN A 249 -1.54 -10.48 5.16
N THR A 250 -1.45 -9.26 4.62
CA THR A 250 -0.23 -8.77 4.00
C THR A 250 -0.09 -7.27 4.27
N PRO A 251 1.08 -6.79 4.68
CA PRO A 251 1.31 -5.37 4.98
C PRO A 251 1.46 -4.57 3.68
N ASP A 252 0.41 -4.47 2.88
CA ASP A 252 0.47 -3.78 1.59
C ASP A 252 0.41 -2.25 1.76
N ARG A 253 1.60 -1.65 1.90
CA ARG A 253 1.79 -0.21 2.08
C ARG A 253 1.70 0.57 0.77
N SER A 254 1.35 -0.06 -0.35
CA SER A 254 1.13 0.63 -1.62
C SER A 254 -0.09 1.54 -1.60
N GLY A 255 -1.02 1.36 -0.65
CA GLY A 255 -2.32 2.03 -0.62
C GLY A 255 -3.45 1.20 -1.25
N ALA A 256 -3.14 0.11 -1.96
CA ALA A 256 -4.17 -0.75 -2.56
C ALA A 256 -5.02 -1.52 -1.53
N SER A 257 -4.49 -1.73 -0.32
CA SER A 257 -5.17 -2.48 0.76
C SER A 257 -5.38 -1.63 2.02
N GLY A 258 -5.49 -0.31 1.88
CA GLY A 258 -5.40 0.61 3.03
C GLY A 258 -6.45 0.43 4.13
N ARG A 259 -7.64 -0.13 3.83
CA ARG A 259 -8.63 -0.48 4.86
C ARG A 259 -8.25 -1.66 5.74
N GLU A 260 -7.27 -2.46 5.36
CA GLU A 260 -6.86 -3.66 6.11
C GLU A 260 -5.62 -3.43 6.98
N ILE A 261 -5.14 -2.19 7.05
CA ILE A 261 -3.95 -1.80 7.80
C ILE A 261 -4.34 -0.74 8.83
N TRP A 262 -3.89 -0.90 10.07
CA TRP A 262 -3.99 0.08 11.15
C TRP A 262 -2.62 0.69 11.41
N TYR A 263 -2.57 2.00 11.58
CA TYR A 263 -1.31 2.74 11.64
C TYR A 263 -1.15 3.42 12.99
N PHE A 264 -0.23 2.93 13.81
CA PHE A 264 -0.03 3.45 15.18
C PHE A 264 1.04 4.54 15.24
N GLY A 265 1.60 4.93 14.10
CA GLY A 265 2.63 5.94 13.99
C GLY A 265 4.05 5.35 13.98
N ARG A 266 4.96 5.98 14.71
CA ARG A 266 6.37 5.57 14.77
C ARG A 266 6.77 5.23 16.19
N LEU A 267 7.56 4.17 16.36
CA LEU A 267 8.11 3.76 17.64
C LEU A 267 8.95 4.91 18.23
N ASN A 268 8.65 5.31 19.46
CA ASN A 268 9.45 6.27 20.22
C ASN A 268 9.98 5.60 21.48
N LYS A 269 11.23 5.13 21.44
CA LYS A 269 11.84 4.40 22.55
C LYS A 269 11.99 5.21 23.83
N ARG A 270 11.92 6.55 23.75
CA ARG A 270 11.93 7.44 24.92
C ARG A 270 10.66 7.33 25.77
N MET A 271 9.61 6.70 25.26
CA MET A 271 8.39 6.42 26.02
C MET A 271 8.57 5.31 27.05
N LEU A 272 9.66 4.53 26.98
CA LEU A 272 9.91 3.41 27.90
C LEU A 272 10.04 3.92 29.34
N LYS A 273 9.12 3.46 30.20
CA LYS A 273 9.11 3.68 31.65
C LYS A 273 9.42 2.40 32.43
#